data_AF-A0A7V8EJ67-F1
#
_entry.id   AF-A0A7V8EJ67-F1
#
_cell.length_a   1.000
_cell.length_b   1.000
_cell.length_c   1.000
_cell.angle_alpha   90.00
_cell.angle_beta   90.00
_cell.angle_gamma   90.00
#
_symmetry.space_group_name_H-M   'P 1'
#
loop_
_entity.id
_entity.type
_entity.pdbx_description
1 polymer ?
#
loop_
_entity_poly.entity_id
_entity_poly.type
_entity_poly.pdbx_seq_one_letter_code
_entity_poly.pdbx_strand_id
1 'polypeptide(L)'
;MTKQGFVEALVAEHKAVRAMRIKFGRQLYPELLSIEVDCHPGTPVCRLVIRGTVEPMHWITYQTNHPTTPEGLLCAHHEAVDIVYEAVRLIASELNEATGIGISTMQYYQGWFAETHASTTAEQDNL
;
A
#
# COMPACT_ATOMS: atom_id res chain seq x y z
N MET A 1 5.04 -12.14 5.66
CA MET A 1 6.03 -11.04 5.66
C MET A 1 5.74 -10.13 6.84
N THR A 2 6.76 -9.60 7.51
CA THR A 2 6.63 -8.66 8.63
C THR A 2 6.54 -7.22 8.12
N LYS A 3 6.09 -6.27 8.96
CA LYS A 3 6.13 -4.83 8.67
C LYS A 3 7.54 -4.37 8.30
N GLN A 4 8.55 -4.76 9.08
CA GLN A 4 9.96 -4.43 8.80
C GLN A 4 10.44 -4.99 7.46
N GLY A 5 10.13 -6.25 7.15
CA GLY A 5 10.50 -6.84 5.86
C GLY A 5 9.83 -6.14 4.68
N PHE A 6 8.63 -5.57 4.88
CA PHE A 6 7.95 -4.76 3.88
C PHE A 6 8.60 -3.39 3.69
N VAL A 7 9.05 -2.74 4.77
CA VAL A 7 9.85 -1.50 4.71
C VAL A 7 11.14 -1.75 3.92
N GLU A 8 11.88 -2.81 4.24
CA GLU A 8 13.13 -3.17 3.56
C GLU A 8 12.92 -3.45 2.06
N ALA A 9 11.84 -4.15 1.73
CA ALA A 9 11.45 -4.38 0.34
C ALA A 9 11.18 -3.07 -0.40
N LEU A 10 10.45 -2.14 0.22
CA LEU A 10 10.15 -0.83 -0.37
C LEU A 10 11.42 0.00 -0.61
N VAL A 11 12.38 -0.04 0.32
CA VAL A 11 13.71 0.59 0.17
C VAL A 11 14.47 -0.03 -1.00
N ALA A 12 14.47 -1.36 -1.13
CA ALA A 12 15.14 -2.07 -2.22
C ALA A 12 14.55 -1.71 -3.59
N GLU A 13 13.22 -1.70 -3.71
CA GLU A 13 12.52 -1.30 -4.93
C GLU A 13 12.84 0.14 -5.31
N HIS A 14 12.85 1.06 -4.34
CA HIS A 14 13.23 2.46 -4.61
C HIS A 14 14.66 2.58 -5.17
N LYS A 15 15.62 1.82 -4.64
CA LYS A 15 16.99 1.81 -5.16
C LYS A 15 17.06 1.28 -6.59
N ALA A 16 16.31 0.23 -6.90
CA ALA A 16 16.23 -0.33 -8.25
C ALA A 16 15.67 0.69 -9.25
N VAL A 17 14.57 1.35 -8.88
CA VAL A 17 13.98 2.47 -9.62
C VAL A 17 15.01 3.57 -9.88
N ARG A 18 15.71 4.03 -8.84
CA ARG A 18 16.74 5.07 -8.97
C ARG A 18 17.85 4.65 -9.93
N ALA A 19 18.33 3.42 -9.85
CA ALA A 19 19.35 2.90 -10.77
C ALA A 19 18.86 2.97 -12.23
N MET A 20 17.59 2.66 -12.48
CA MET A 20 16.97 2.84 -13.79
C MET A 20 16.90 4.31 -14.22
N ARG A 21 16.52 5.24 -13.34
CA ARG A 21 16.50 6.69 -13.64
C ARG A 21 17.86 7.22 -14.06
N ILE A 22 18.92 6.80 -13.37
CA ILE A 22 20.29 7.18 -13.72
C ILE A 22 20.69 6.60 -15.08
N LYS A 23 20.32 5.35 -15.34
CA LYS A 23 20.66 4.64 -16.59
C LYS A 23 19.92 5.15 -17.82
N PHE A 24 18.63 5.46 -17.71
CA PHE A 24 17.75 5.78 -18.83
C PHE A 24 17.41 7.27 -18.95
N GLY A 25 17.82 8.11 -18.00
CA GLY A 25 17.62 9.56 -18.02
C GLY A 25 16.50 10.07 -17.11
N ARG A 26 16.54 11.37 -16.79
CA ARG A 26 15.75 12.05 -15.73
C ARG A 26 14.23 12.15 -15.98
N GLN A 27 13.71 11.67 -17.12
CA GLN A 27 12.30 11.85 -17.50
C GLN A 27 11.32 10.93 -16.78
N LEU A 28 11.79 9.99 -15.97
CA LEU A 28 10.91 9.16 -15.16
C LEU A 28 10.32 9.98 -14.01
N TYR A 29 8.97 9.95 -13.91
CA TYR A 29 8.14 10.69 -12.94
C TYR A 29 8.71 10.63 -11.51
N PRO A 30 8.46 11.64 -10.65
CA PRO A 30 8.95 11.63 -9.27
C PRO A 30 8.34 10.50 -8.41
N GLU A 31 7.16 10.01 -8.77
CA GLU A 31 6.42 8.97 -8.03
C GLU A 31 6.40 7.65 -8.80
N LEU A 32 7.56 6.97 -8.88
CA LEU A 32 7.65 5.70 -9.60
C LEU A 32 7.20 4.50 -8.77
N LEU A 33 7.00 4.72 -7.47
CA LEU A 33 6.63 3.72 -6.48
C LEU A 33 5.52 4.29 -5.60
N SER A 34 4.48 3.51 -5.41
CA SER A 34 3.38 3.84 -4.49
C SER A 34 3.01 2.64 -3.62
N ILE A 35 2.38 2.90 -2.48
CA ILE A 35 1.71 1.88 -1.69
C ILE A 35 0.20 2.03 -1.88
N GLU A 36 -0.46 0.92 -2.15
CA GLU A 36 -1.91 0.78 -2.20
C GLU A 36 -2.41 -0.02 -1.00
N VAL A 37 -3.53 0.42 -0.44
CA VAL A 37 -4.33 -0.40 0.48
C VAL A 37 -5.32 -1.21 -0.35
N ASP A 38 -5.15 -2.52 -0.38
CA ASP A 38 -6.05 -3.47 -1.05
C ASP A 38 -6.97 -4.14 -0.02
N CYS A 39 -8.25 -4.22 -0.37
CA CYS A 39 -9.28 -4.90 0.42
C CYS A 39 -10.02 -5.86 -0.49
N HIS A 40 -9.57 -7.11 -0.49
CA HIS A 40 -10.15 -8.15 -1.32
C HIS A 40 -11.31 -8.85 -0.59
N PRO A 41 -12.46 -9.10 -1.24
CA PRO A 41 -13.61 -9.75 -0.61
C PRO A 41 -13.33 -11.17 -0.11
N GLY A 42 -12.34 -11.85 -0.70
CA GLY A 42 -11.86 -13.16 -0.26
C GLY A 42 -10.94 -13.16 0.97
N THR A 43 -10.67 -12.01 1.59
CA THR A 43 -9.71 -11.89 2.69
C THR A 43 -10.29 -11.07 3.84
N PRO A 44 -10.16 -11.54 5.10
CA PRO A 44 -10.76 -10.85 6.24
C PRO A 44 -9.98 -9.59 6.69
N VAL A 45 -8.80 -9.35 6.12
CA VAL A 45 -7.90 -8.26 6.52
C VAL A 45 -7.37 -7.47 5.34
N CYS A 46 -7.11 -6.19 5.56
CA CYS A 46 -6.50 -5.29 4.60
C CYS A 46 -5.09 -5.74 4.23
N ARG A 47 -4.67 -5.45 3.01
CA ARG A 47 -3.32 -5.69 2.50
C ARG A 47 -2.71 -4.38 2.05
N LEU A 48 -1.39 -4.26 2.20
CA LEU A 48 -0.60 -3.21 1.58
C LEU A 48 0.13 -3.81 0.39
N VAL A 49 0.09 -3.13 -0.74
CA VAL A 49 0.71 -3.56 -1.99
C VAL A 49 1.65 -2.49 -2.47
N ILE A 50 2.90 -2.85 -2.74
CA ILE A 50 3.85 -1.97 -3.42
C ILE A 50 3.54 -2.01 -4.92
N ARG A 51 3.30 -0.85 -5.51
CA ARG A 51 3.05 -0.66 -6.94
C ARG A 51 4.16 0.14 -7.58
N GLY A 52 4.86 -0.51 -8.49
CA GLY A 52 5.76 0.16 -9.42
C GLY A 52 5.05 0.66 -10.66
N THR A 53 5.52 1.79 -11.19
CA THR A 53 5.02 2.39 -12.44
C THR A 53 5.74 1.88 -13.70
N VAL A 54 6.82 1.13 -13.53
CA VAL A 54 7.62 0.58 -14.64
C VAL A 54 7.57 -0.94 -14.57
N GLU A 55 7.01 -1.59 -15.59
CA GLU A 55 7.10 -3.04 -15.71
C GLU A 55 8.56 -3.49 -15.90
N PRO A 56 8.99 -4.61 -15.29
CA PRO A 56 8.21 -5.57 -14.51
C PRO A 56 8.41 -5.37 -13.00
N MET A 57 7.99 -4.25 -12.41
CA MET A 57 8.07 -4.11 -10.94
C MET A 57 7.14 -5.12 -10.25
N HIS A 58 7.71 -5.83 -9.28
CA HIS A 58 7.06 -6.91 -8.56
C HIS A 58 5.99 -6.38 -7.60
N TRP A 59 4.89 -7.13 -7.46
CA TRP A 59 3.87 -6.84 -6.46
C TRP A 59 4.29 -7.49 -5.15
N ILE A 60 4.82 -6.69 -4.24
CA ILE A 60 5.15 -7.13 -2.89
C ILE A 60 3.94 -6.81 -2.01
N THR A 61 3.42 -7.82 -1.32
CA THR A 61 2.17 -7.72 -0.55
C THR A 61 2.38 -7.99 0.93
N TYR A 62 2.07 -7.02 1.79
CA TYR A 62 2.04 -7.18 3.23
C TYR A 62 0.60 -7.32 3.71
N GLN A 63 0.31 -8.39 4.44
CA GLN A 63 -0.98 -8.58 5.07
C GLN A 63 -0.97 -7.85 6.42
N THR A 64 -1.84 -6.86 6.57
CA THR A 64 -1.99 -6.13 7.83
C THR A 64 -2.75 -6.98 8.86
N ASN A 65 -2.86 -6.48 10.08
CA ASN A 65 -3.75 -7.03 11.10
C ASN A 65 -5.10 -6.30 11.16
N HIS A 66 -5.37 -5.38 10.23
CA HIS A 66 -6.58 -4.57 10.24
C HIS A 66 -7.69 -5.25 9.43
N PRO A 67 -8.93 -5.29 9.95
CA PRO A 67 -10.03 -5.93 9.25
C PRO A 67 -10.44 -5.13 8.01
N THR A 68 -11.11 -5.75 7.04
CA THR A 68 -11.66 -5.07 5.86
C THR A 68 -12.93 -4.26 6.17
N THR A 69 -12.97 -3.52 7.29
CA THR A 69 -14.04 -2.57 7.64
C THR A 69 -13.61 -1.14 7.30
N PRO A 70 -14.51 -0.13 7.26
CA PRO A 70 -14.13 1.27 7.07
C PRO A 70 -13.07 1.75 8.06
N GLU A 71 -13.19 1.38 9.33
CA GLU A 71 -12.22 1.72 10.37
C GLU A 71 -10.89 0.98 10.17
N GLY A 72 -10.95 -0.30 9.82
CA GLY A 72 -9.76 -1.09 9.54
C GLY A 72 -9.01 -0.62 8.29
N LEU A 73 -9.73 -0.16 7.27
CA LEU A 73 -9.19 0.52 6.10
C LEU A 73 -8.45 1.80 6.48
N LEU A 74 -9.05 2.64 7.32
CA LEU A 74 -8.39 3.85 7.82
C LEU A 74 -7.12 3.52 8.60
N CYS A 75 -7.18 2.52 9.47
CA CYS A 75 -6.01 2.05 10.22
C CYS A 75 -4.92 1.50 9.30
N ALA A 76 -5.28 0.69 8.29
CA ALA A 76 -4.34 0.19 7.30
C ALA A 76 -3.71 1.32 6.46
N HIS A 77 -4.47 2.38 6.19
CA HIS A 77 -3.93 3.57 5.52
C HIS A 77 -2.92 4.32 6.40
N HIS A 78 -3.23 4.52 7.70
CA HIS A 78 -2.24 5.09 8.64
C HIS A 78 -0.99 4.21 8.74
N GLU A 79 -1.15 2.88 8.77
CA GLU A 79 -0.02 1.96 8.75
C GLU A 79 0.82 2.10 7.48
N ALA A 80 0.19 2.31 6.31
CA ALA A 80 0.89 2.60 5.06
C ALA A 80 1.68 3.91 5.14
N VAL A 81 1.11 4.97 5.75
CA VAL A 81 1.81 6.25 5.99
C VAL A 81 3.04 6.05 6.85
N ASP A 82 2.92 5.30 7.95
CA ASP A 82 4.05 5.01 8.84
C ASP A 82 5.18 4.27 8.11
N ILE A 83 4.82 3.26 7.31
CA ILE A 83 5.76 2.48 6.50
C ILE A 83 6.47 3.36 5.47
N VAL A 84 5.73 4.22 4.78
CA VAL A 84 6.32 5.17 3.81
C VAL A 84 7.28 6.12 4.52
N TYR A 85 6.88 6.68 5.65
CA TYR A 85 7.72 7.60 6.41
C TYR A 85 9.03 6.92 6.84
N GLU A 86 8.94 5.69 7.34
CA GLU A 86 10.11 4.92 7.74
C GLU A 86 11.04 4.62 6.57
N ALA A 87 10.49 4.16 5.44
CA ALA A 87 11.28 3.87 4.24
C ALA A 87 11.94 5.12 3.66
N VAL A 88 11.21 6.25 3.57
CA VAL A 88 11.76 7.53 3.10
C VAL A 88 12.91 7.98 4.01
N ARG A 89 12.77 7.85 5.32
CA ARG A 89 13.83 8.18 6.28
C ARG A 89 15.09 7.33 6.06
N LEU A 90 14.93 6.02 5.85
CA LEU A 90 16.04 5.12 5.56
C LEU A 90 16.71 5.48 4.23
N ILE A 91 15.93 5.67 3.17
CA ILE A 91 16.46 6.04 1.84
C ILE A 91 17.23 7.37 1.91
N ALA A 92 16.66 8.39 2.55
CA ALA A 92 17.29 9.69 2.70
C ALA A 92 18.64 9.58 3.45
N SER A 93 18.69 8.75 4.50
CA SER A 93 19.93 8.52 5.26
C SER A 93 21.02 7.82 4.44
N GLU A 94 20.64 6.96 3.49
CA GLU A 94 21.58 6.19 2.68
C GLU A 94 22.02 6.91 1.40
N LEU A 95 21.12 7.66 0.77
CA LEU A 95 21.35 8.25 -0.56
C LEU A 95 21.66 9.75 -0.51
N ASN A 96 21.42 10.41 0.62
CA ASN A 96 21.60 11.86 0.79
C ASN A 96 20.84 12.69 -0.27
N GLU A 97 19.64 12.22 -0.67
CA GLU A 97 18.79 12.83 -1.69
C GLU A 97 17.35 12.97 -1.17
N ALA A 98 16.61 13.95 -1.69
CA ALA A 98 15.18 14.07 -1.42
C ALA A 98 14.42 12.95 -2.14
N THR A 99 13.68 12.16 -1.38
CA THR A 99 12.92 11.00 -1.86
C THR A 99 11.44 11.14 -1.51
N GLY A 100 10.58 10.75 -2.45
CA GLY A 100 9.15 10.58 -2.23
C GLY A 100 8.69 9.17 -2.62
N ILE A 101 7.73 8.65 -1.88
CA ILE A 101 6.97 7.43 -2.22
C ILE A 101 5.51 7.82 -2.13
N GLY A 102 4.75 7.54 -3.19
CA GLY A 102 3.33 7.87 -3.24
C GLY A 102 2.51 6.99 -2.30
N ILE A 103 1.43 7.53 -1.77
CA ILE A 103 0.39 6.73 -1.12
C ILE A 103 -0.85 6.92 -1.98
N SER A 104 -1.33 5.84 -2.59
CA SER A 104 -2.49 5.90 -3.45
C SER A 104 -3.73 6.30 -2.64
N THR A 105 -4.60 7.11 -3.26
CA THR A 105 -5.89 7.47 -2.66
C THR A 105 -6.69 6.22 -2.35
N MET A 106 -7.24 6.14 -1.14
CA MET A 106 -8.11 5.04 -0.73
C MET A 106 -9.31 4.94 -1.69
N GLN A 107 -9.40 3.84 -2.43
CA GLN A 107 -10.60 3.52 -3.21
C GLN A 107 -11.48 2.60 -2.39
N TYR A 108 -12.59 3.13 -1.89
CA TYR A 108 -13.57 2.36 -1.15
C TYR A 108 -14.42 1.54 -2.13
N TYR A 109 -14.41 0.21 -2.00
CA TYR A 109 -15.30 -0.64 -2.80
C TYR A 109 -16.69 -0.68 -2.18
N GLN A 110 -17.57 0.25 -2.58
CA GLN A 110 -18.92 0.41 -2.02
C GLN A 110 -19.80 -0.86 -2.12
N GLY A 111 -19.61 -1.69 -3.15
CA GLY A 111 -20.47 -2.85 -3.40
C GLY A 111 -20.50 -3.87 -2.26
N TRP A 112 -19.35 -4.12 -1.61
CA TRP A 112 -19.25 -5.16 -0.59
C TRP A 112 -19.83 -4.74 0.76
N PHE A 113 -19.69 -3.47 1.13
CA PHE A 113 -20.25 -2.96 2.38
C PHE A 113 -21.78 -2.95 2.34
N ALA A 114 -22.36 -2.64 1.16
CA ALA A 114 -23.79 -2.76 0.94
C ALA A 114 -24.28 -4.21 1.09
N GLU A 115 -23.53 -5.20 0.59
CA GLU A 115 -23.89 -6.63 0.68
C GLU A 115 -23.78 -7.18 2.11
N THR A 116 -22.74 -6.79 2.87
CA THR A 116 -22.55 -7.26 4.26
C THR A 116 -23.57 -6.66 5.23
N HIS A 117 -23.97 -5.39 5.04
CA HIS A 117 -25.04 -4.77 5.84
C HIS A 117 -26.45 -5.17 5.41
N ALA A 118 -26.69 -5.43 4.11
CA ALA A 118 -27.97 -5.94 3.66
C ALA A 118 -28.28 -7.32 4.27
N SER A 119 -27.25 -8.15 4.44
CA SER A 119 -27.35 -9.49 5.05
C SER A 119 -27.71 -9.44 6.54
N THR A 120 -27.12 -8.50 7.30
CA THR A 120 -27.35 -8.38 8.76
C THR A 120 -28.70 -7.77 9.10
N THR A 121 -29.21 -6.88 8.24
CA THR A 121 -30.53 -6.26 8.44
C THR A 121 -31.67 -7.24 8.15
N ALA A 122 -31.50 -8.11 7.13
CA ALA A 122 -32.49 -9.13 6.78
C ALA A 122 -32.64 -10.26 7.82
N GLU A 123 -31.59 -10.56 8.60
CA GLU A 123 -31.67 -11.51 9.72
C GLU A 123 -32.28 -10.90 11.00
N GLN A 124 -32.16 -9.59 11.22
CA GLN A 124 -32.78 -8.91 12.36
C GLN A 124 -34.27 -8.64 12.18
N ASP A 125 -34.74 -8.45 10.94
CA ASP A 125 -36.17 -8.24 10.64
C ASP A 125 -37.00 -9.55 10.59
N ASN A 126 -36.34 -10.72 10.77
CA ASN A 126 -36.98 -12.05 10.81
C ASN A 126 -37.00 -12.69 12.22
N LEU A 127 -36.74 -11.92 13.29
CA LEU A 127 -36.82 -12.34 14.69
C LEU A 127 -37.89 -11.59 15.48
#